data_AF-C6LFZ7-F1
#
_entry.id   AF-C6LFZ7-F1
#
_cell.length_a   1.000
_cell.length_b   1.000
_cell.length_c   1.000
_cell.angle_alpha   90.00
_cell.angle_beta   90.00
_cell.angle_gamma   90.00
#
_symmetry.space_group_name_H-M   'P 1'
#
loop_
_entity.id
_entity.type
_entity.pdbx_description
1 polymer ?
#
loop_
_entity_poly.entity_id
_entity_poly.type
_entity_poly.pdbx_seq_one_letter_code
_entity_poly.pdbx_strand_id
1 'polypeptide(L)'
;MGFADKKGITVASGFKLQAGALLDARGQVETLAERDELVTLNAVTAGLQVYVKENKTAYVYNGTGWDEVPKGNMSGTLDGYVSKEEGKGLSSNDYTDEEKAKVAAAVPSARKVNGKALTADVTLAAADVGAVPATAKGAAGGVAELDSTGKVPAAQLPSYVDDVIEGYLSGGKLYEEAAHTTEIAGESGKIYVDLATSKTYRWSGTAFAVISDTVALGETSSTAYRGDRGKTAYEHSQAAHAPANAEANVQSDWNETDASSDAYIRNKPSSLPADGGDAATVNGHTVGADVPSDAKFTDTVYSHPSTHPASMISQDATHRFVSDTEKEAWNAKATVYFAEALPASAPAGSVCFLVS
;
A
#
# COMPACT_ATOMS: atom_id res chain seq x y z
N MET A 1 71.36 -66.05 118.13
CA MET A 1 71.03 -64.73 118.70
C MET A 1 69.52 -64.66 118.80
N GLY A 2 69.02 -64.39 120.01
CA GLY A 2 67.61 -64.54 120.36
C GLY A 2 66.71 -63.53 119.66
N PHE A 3 65.41 -63.85 119.60
CA PHE A 3 64.29 -63.06 119.11
C PHE A 3 64.08 -61.68 119.81
N ALA A 4 65.09 -61.17 120.53
CA ALA A 4 64.97 -60.04 121.43
C ALA A 4 64.64 -58.71 120.75
N ASP A 5 64.90 -58.53 119.44
CA ASP A 5 64.84 -57.17 118.83
C ASP A 5 64.06 -57.05 117.51
N LYS A 6 63.17 -58.00 117.15
CA LYS A 6 62.27 -57.77 116.00
C LYS A 6 61.03 -56.99 116.44
N LYS A 7 61.01 -55.70 116.09
CA LYS A 7 59.82 -54.82 116.02
C LYS A 7 59.23 -54.32 117.36
N GLY A 8 60.08 -53.84 118.27
CA GLY A 8 59.66 -52.87 119.30
C GLY A 8 58.78 -53.39 120.44
N ILE A 9 58.80 -54.70 120.70
CA ILE A 9 58.10 -55.32 121.83
C ILE A 9 59.14 -55.90 122.80
N THR A 10 59.39 -55.22 123.92
CA THR A 10 60.25 -55.72 124.99
C THR A 10 59.48 -56.77 125.80
N VAL A 11 59.77 -58.05 125.57
CA VAL A 11 59.21 -59.15 126.39
C VAL A 11 60.01 -59.26 127.69
N ALA A 12 59.36 -58.99 128.82
CA ALA A 12 59.96 -59.19 130.14
C ALA A 12 60.33 -60.67 130.34
N SER A 13 61.47 -60.93 131.00
CA SER A 13 62.03 -62.28 131.16
C SER A 13 61.00 -63.23 131.79
N GLY A 14 60.61 -64.27 131.06
CA GLY A 14 59.65 -65.29 131.51
C GLY A 14 58.37 -65.38 130.66
N PHE A 15 58.09 -64.40 129.79
CA PHE A 15 56.93 -64.45 128.89
C PHE A 15 57.33 -65.04 127.53
N LYS A 16 56.82 -66.24 127.18
CA LYS A 16 56.99 -66.84 125.85
C LYS A 16 55.77 -66.48 124.99
N LEU A 17 55.97 -65.73 123.90
CA LEU A 17 54.94 -65.57 122.87
C LEU A 17 54.66 -66.96 122.26
N GLN A 18 53.40 -67.41 122.26
CA GLN A 18 53.02 -68.66 121.61
C GLN A 18 53.36 -68.58 120.11
N ALA A 19 53.77 -69.70 119.52
CA ALA A 19 54.22 -69.81 118.12
C ALA A 19 53.26 -69.22 117.07
N GLY A 20 51.98 -68.98 117.42
CA GLY A 20 50.99 -68.32 116.58
C GLY A 20 51.08 -66.79 116.45
N ALA A 21 52.05 -66.11 117.09
CA ALA A 21 52.15 -64.65 117.07
C ALA A 21 53.06 -64.06 115.98
N LEU A 22 53.37 -64.81 114.91
CA LEU A 22 54.29 -64.38 113.84
C LEU A 22 53.65 -63.43 112.82
N LEU A 23 52.32 -63.34 112.80
CA LEU A 23 51.60 -62.46 111.88
C LEU A 23 51.37 -61.09 112.54
N ASP A 24 51.75 -60.01 111.85
CA ASP A 24 51.39 -58.66 112.30
C ASP A 24 49.85 -58.55 112.41
N ALA A 25 49.33 -57.67 113.27
CA ALA A 25 47.89 -57.54 113.51
C ALA A 25 47.04 -57.22 112.25
N ARG A 26 47.66 -57.01 111.08
CA ARG A 26 47.04 -56.71 109.78
C ARG A 26 47.20 -57.84 108.77
N GLY A 27 47.72 -59.01 109.16
CA GLY A 27 47.83 -60.15 108.25
C GLY A 27 48.94 -60.00 107.20
N GLN A 28 50.07 -59.38 107.55
CA GLN A 28 51.13 -59.01 106.60
C GLN A 28 52.49 -59.63 106.95
N VAL A 29 53.28 -59.97 105.92
CA VAL A 29 54.69 -60.37 106.03
C VAL A 29 55.55 -59.57 105.05
N GLU A 30 56.85 -59.37 105.34
CA GLU A 30 57.71 -58.54 104.49
C GLU A 30 58.17 -59.30 103.24
N THR A 31 58.48 -60.60 103.37
CA THR A 31 59.07 -61.43 102.31
C THR A 31 58.36 -62.77 102.12
N LEU A 32 58.58 -63.41 100.97
CA LEU A 32 58.08 -64.76 100.71
C LEU A 32 58.67 -65.80 101.67
N ALA A 33 59.93 -65.62 102.08
CA ALA A 33 60.57 -66.48 103.07
C ALA A 33 59.86 -66.40 104.44
N GLU A 34 59.46 -65.20 104.89
CA GLU A 34 58.70 -65.05 106.13
C GLU A 34 57.31 -65.70 106.04
N ARG A 35 56.67 -65.68 104.87
CA ARG A 35 55.41 -66.40 104.62
C ARG A 35 55.58 -67.92 104.77
N ASP A 36 56.65 -68.48 104.21
CA ASP A 36 56.91 -69.93 104.22
C ASP A 36 57.39 -70.42 105.60
N GLU A 37 58.09 -69.56 106.36
CA GLU A 37 58.41 -69.80 107.77
C GLU A 37 57.16 -69.96 108.64
N LEU A 38 56.05 -69.28 108.33
CA LEU A 38 54.79 -69.46 109.08
C LEU A 38 54.32 -70.93 109.04
N VAL A 39 54.48 -71.60 107.89
CA VAL A 39 54.10 -73.02 107.72
C VAL A 39 55.00 -73.91 108.57
N THR A 40 56.31 -73.65 108.54
CA THR A 40 57.31 -74.42 109.32
C THR A 40 57.10 -74.26 110.83
N LEU A 41 56.64 -73.08 111.27
CA LEU A 41 56.37 -72.77 112.67
C LEU A 41 54.96 -73.20 113.12
N ASN A 42 54.21 -73.93 112.28
CA ASN A 42 52.82 -74.36 112.50
C ASN A 42 51.89 -73.19 112.89
N ALA A 43 52.17 -72.00 112.35
CA ALA A 43 51.43 -70.77 112.62
C ALA A 43 50.38 -70.45 111.53
N VAL A 44 50.02 -71.45 110.73
CA VAL A 44 49.11 -71.32 109.59
C VAL A 44 47.98 -72.33 109.70
N THR A 45 46.76 -71.88 109.42
CA THR A 45 45.59 -72.74 109.22
C THR A 45 45.07 -72.57 107.80
N ALA A 46 44.38 -73.59 107.26
CA ALA A 46 43.75 -73.47 105.96
C ALA A 46 42.77 -72.27 105.95
N GLY A 47 42.86 -71.45 104.91
CA GLY A 47 42.12 -70.19 104.77
C GLY A 47 42.84 -68.95 105.31
N LEU A 48 44.01 -69.08 105.96
CA LEU A 48 44.78 -67.91 106.39
C LEU A 48 45.23 -67.11 105.16
N GLN A 49 44.87 -65.82 105.12
CA GLN A 49 45.33 -64.89 104.10
C GLN A 49 46.48 -64.04 104.62
N VAL A 50 47.54 -63.94 103.83
CA VAL A 50 48.74 -63.15 104.13
C VAL A 50 49.09 -62.31 102.93
N TYR A 51 49.26 -61.01 103.11
CA TYR A 51 49.83 -60.15 102.07
C TYR A 51 51.34 -60.05 102.24
N VAL A 52 52.06 -60.35 101.16
CA VAL A 52 53.51 -60.30 101.08
C VAL A 52 53.89 -58.96 100.46
N LYS A 53 54.57 -58.10 101.23
CA LYS A 53 54.92 -56.75 100.77
C LYS A 53 55.97 -56.74 99.66
N GLU A 54 56.92 -57.68 99.71
CA GLU A 54 57.98 -57.84 98.71
C GLU A 54 57.44 -57.84 97.28
N ASN A 55 56.39 -58.62 96.99
CA ASN A 55 55.79 -58.71 95.66
C ASN A 55 54.41 -58.03 95.55
N LYS A 56 53.97 -57.39 96.63
CA LYS A 56 52.69 -56.69 96.76
C LYS A 56 51.48 -57.58 96.46
N THR A 57 51.53 -58.85 96.87
CA THR A 57 50.55 -59.86 96.49
C THR A 57 49.95 -60.51 97.73
N ALA A 58 48.64 -60.74 97.71
CA ALA A 58 47.94 -61.51 98.73
C ALA A 58 47.99 -63.01 98.38
N TYR A 59 48.31 -63.84 99.37
CA TYR A 59 48.29 -65.29 99.28
C TYR A 59 47.31 -65.88 100.30
N VAL A 60 46.73 -67.04 99.98
CA VAL A 60 45.88 -67.81 100.89
C VAL A 60 46.45 -69.22 101.09
N TYR A 61 46.56 -69.69 102.33
CA TYR A 61 47.04 -71.04 102.60
C TYR A 61 45.91 -72.07 102.44
N ASN A 62 46.08 -73.06 101.57
CA ASN A 62 45.04 -74.04 101.25
C ASN A 62 45.11 -75.33 102.12
N GLY A 63 46.01 -75.37 103.10
CA GLY A 63 46.25 -76.55 103.95
C GLY A 63 47.51 -77.33 103.56
N THR A 64 47.97 -77.20 102.30
CA THR A 64 49.19 -77.87 101.81
C THR A 64 50.21 -76.89 101.20
N GLY A 65 49.78 -75.69 100.81
CA GLY A 65 50.63 -74.66 100.21
C GLY A 65 49.91 -73.31 100.11
N TRP A 66 50.59 -72.33 99.52
CA TRP A 66 50.10 -70.96 99.35
C TRP A 66 49.62 -70.71 97.91
N ASP A 67 48.36 -70.28 97.76
CA ASP A 67 47.77 -69.88 96.47
C ASP A 67 47.75 -68.35 96.34
N GLU A 68 48.07 -67.82 95.15
CA GLU A 68 48.07 -66.39 94.86
C GLU A 68 46.66 -65.84 94.61
N VAL A 69 46.31 -64.71 95.24
CA VAL A 69 45.05 -63.99 95.00
C VAL A 69 45.27 -62.93 93.91
N PRO A 70 44.59 -63.02 92.75
CA PRO A 70 44.79 -62.10 91.63
C PRO A 70 44.46 -60.64 91.98
N LYS A 71 45.36 -59.72 91.62
CA LYS A 71 45.14 -58.26 91.75
C LYS A 71 44.14 -57.84 90.67
N GLY A 72 43.06 -57.16 91.05
CA GLY A 72 41.91 -56.85 90.18
C GLY A 72 42.29 -56.46 88.74
N ASN A 73 41.94 -57.31 87.79
CA ASN A 73 42.25 -57.13 86.38
C ASN A 73 41.10 -56.33 85.71
N MET A 74 41.24 -55.01 85.55
CA MET A 74 40.31 -54.18 84.75
C MET A 74 40.48 -54.39 83.23
N SER A 75 41.10 -55.49 82.82
CA SER A 75 41.38 -55.82 81.42
C SER A 75 40.16 -56.34 80.65
N GLY A 76 39.01 -56.55 81.29
CA GLY A 76 37.79 -57.03 80.64
C GLY A 76 36.75 -55.96 80.31
N THR A 77 36.91 -54.73 80.79
CA THR A 77 35.86 -53.68 80.70
C THR A 77 36.08 -52.69 79.55
N LEU A 78 37.27 -52.65 78.95
CA LEU A 78 37.62 -51.69 77.89
C LEU A 78 37.65 -52.26 76.47
N ASP A 79 37.60 -53.57 76.29
CA ASP A 79 37.69 -54.23 74.98
C ASP A 79 36.49 -53.96 74.04
N GLY A 80 35.49 -53.19 74.51
CA GLY A 80 34.33 -52.77 73.72
C GLY A 80 34.22 -51.27 73.43
N TYR A 81 35.16 -50.43 73.90
CA TYR A 81 35.08 -48.97 73.70
C TYR A 81 36.02 -48.48 72.60
N VAL A 82 35.47 -47.71 71.66
CA VAL A 82 36.21 -47.03 70.58
C VAL A 82 36.69 -45.67 71.08
N SER A 83 37.99 -45.36 70.93
CA SER A 83 38.56 -44.06 71.30
C SER A 83 38.18 -42.94 70.32
N LYS A 84 37.88 -41.74 70.82
CA LYS A 84 37.51 -40.55 70.02
C LYS A 84 38.74 -39.95 69.32
N GLU A 85 38.68 -39.76 68.01
CA GLU A 85 39.63 -38.94 67.24
C GLU A 85 39.12 -37.50 67.10
N GLU A 86 40.03 -36.51 67.04
CA GLU A 86 39.65 -35.09 66.93
C GLU A 86 38.88 -34.82 65.63
N GLY A 87 37.63 -34.36 65.76
CA GLY A 87 36.71 -34.12 64.64
C GLY A 87 35.75 -35.27 64.27
N LYS A 88 35.81 -36.43 64.95
CA LYS A 88 34.90 -37.58 64.72
C LYS A 88 34.12 -38.01 65.98
N GLY A 89 32.98 -38.69 65.78
CA GLY A 89 32.25 -39.40 66.83
C GLY A 89 32.90 -40.74 67.21
N LEU A 90 32.43 -41.39 68.28
CA LEU A 90 33.00 -42.64 68.84
C LEU A 90 32.75 -43.91 67.99
N SER A 91 32.48 -43.82 66.68
CA SER A 91 32.34 -45.01 65.82
C SER A 91 32.70 -44.73 64.37
N SER A 92 32.94 -45.77 63.57
CA SER A 92 33.34 -45.66 62.15
C SER A 92 32.27 -45.03 61.24
N ASN A 93 31.06 -44.80 61.74
CA ASN A 93 29.97 -44.10 61.06
C ASN A 93 29.36 -43.08 62.02
N ASP A 94 29.51 -41.79 61.76
CA ASP A 94 28.88 -40.71 62.55
C ASP A 94 27.33 -40.69 62.47
N TYR A 95 26.75 -41.54 61.62
CA TYR A 95 25.31 -41.70 61.40
C TYR A 95 24.93 -43.17 61.46
N THR A 96 23.77 -43.47 62.05
CA THR A 96 23.16 -44.81 62.05
C THR A 96 22.79 -45.25 60.63
N ASP A 97 22.72 -46.55 60.36
CA ASP A 97 22.30 -47.07 59.05
C ASP A 97 20.87 -46.65 58.69
N GLU A 98 20.01 -46.47 59.70
CA GLU A 98 18.66 -45.91 59.56
C GLU A 98 18.67 -44.46 59.06
N GLU A 99 19.58 -43.63 59.55
CA GLU A 99 19.73 -42.24 59.10
C GLU A 99 20.30 -42.15 57.69
N LYS A 100 21.28 -42.99 57.36
CA LYS A 100 21.81 -43.10 55.99
C LYS A 100 20.73 -43.53 55.00
N ALA A 101 19.86 -44.48 55.39
CA ALA A 101 18.74 -44.92 54.56
C ALA A 101 17.71 -43.78 54.35
N LYS A 102 17.41 -42.97 55.38
CA LYS A 102 16.52 -41.81 55.26
C LYS A 102 17.07 -40.75 54.30
N VAL A 103 18.37 -40.47 54.38
CA VAL A 103 19.03 -39.50 53.48
C VAL A 103 19.07 -40.01 52.04
N ALA A 104 19.38 -41.29 51.83
CA ALA A 104 19.37 -41.90 50.50
C ALA A 104 17.95 -41.94 49.88
N ALA A 105 16.91 -42.06 50.70
CA ALA A 105 15.50 -42.06 50.27
C ALA A 105 14.91 -40.64 50.12
N ALA A 106 15.64 -39.59 50.47
CA ALA A 106 15.13 -38.21 50.45
C ALA A 106 14.74 -37.73 49.05
N VAL A 107 15.39 -38.25 48.00
CA VAL A 107 15.00 -38.04 46.61
C VAL A 107 14.14 -39.22 46.15
N PRO A 108 12.83 -39.04 45.92
CA PRO A 108 11.94 -40.14 45.56
C PRO A 108 12.18 -40.58 44.10
N SER A 109 13.05 -41.57 43.89
CA SER A 109 13.41 -42.08 42.55
C SER A 109 12.25 -42.72 41.78
N ALA A 110 11.14 -43.04 42.45
CA ALA A 110 9.89 -43.47 41.83
C ALA A 110 9.13 -42.33 41.13
N ARG A 111 9.40 -41.06 41.48
CA ARG A 111 8.81 -39.90 40.80
C ARG A 111 9.68 -39.50 39.63
N LYS A 112 9.03 -38.87 38.65
CA LYS A 112 9.68 -38.41 37.41
C LYS A 112 9.38 -36.94 37.19
N VAL A 113 10.34 -36.22 36.61
CA VAL A 113 10.13 -34.88 36.05
C VAL A 113 10.12 -35.03 34.55
N ASN A 114 8.95 -34.81 33.94
CA ASN A 114 8.74 -34.98 32.51
C ASN A 114 9.29 -36.31 31.96
N GLY A 115 8.97 -37.42 32.63
CA GLY A 115 9.42 -38.76 32.24
C GLY A 115 10.86 -39.14 32.61
N LYS A 116 11.70 -38.20 33.07
CA LYS A 116 13.07 -38.47 33.53
C LYS A 116 13.09 -38.83 35.02
N ALA A 117 13.84 -39.89 35.36
CA ALA A 117 13.96 -40.37 36.73
C ALA A 117 14.84 -39.46 37.59
N LEU A 118 14.55 -39.38 38.89
CA LEU A 118 15.28 -38.57 39.87
C LEU A 118 16.49 -39.33 40.46
N THR A 119 17.37 -39.82 39.61
CA THR A 119 18.58 -40.58 40.02
C THR A 119 19.87 -39.76 39.92
N ALA A 120 19.80 -38.59 39.29
CA ALA A 120 20.86 -37.62 39.11
C ALA A 120 20.24 -36.24 38.78
N ASP A 121 21.07 -35.26 38.43
CA ASP A 121 20.60 -33.98 37.93
C ASP A 121 19.70 -34.14 36.69
N VAL A 122 18.59 -33.42 36.67
CA VAL A 122 17.61 -33.47 35.58
C VAL A 122 17.85 -32.31 34.62
N THR A 123 18.26 -32.62 33.40
CA THR A 123 18.32 -31.65 32.30
C THR A 123 17.06 -31.77 31.43
N LEU A 124 16.37 -30.65 31.21
CA LEU A 124 15.20 -30.57 30.32
C LEU A 124 15.56 -29.79 29.05
N ALA A 125 15.22 -30.35 27.90
CA ALA A 125 15.26 -29.68 26.60
C ALA A 125 13.89 -29.05 26.28
N ALA A 126 13.85 -28.17 25.28
CA ALA A 126 12.59 -27.56 24.84
C ALA A 126 11.53 -28.61 24.46
N ALA A 127 11.94 -29.70 23.81
CA ALA A 127 11.06 -30.80 23.45
C ALA A 127 10.46 -31.54 24.65
N ASP A 128 11.18 -31.60 25.79
CA ASP A 128 10.67 -32.23 27.00
C ASP A 128 9.38 -31.52 27.45
N VAL A 129 9.34 -30.19 27.42
CA VAL A 129 8.21 -29.40 27.93
C VAL A 129 7.25 -28.88 26.85
N GLY A 130 7.39 -29.34 25.60
CA GLY A 130 6.60 -28.85 24.46
C GLY A 130 6.87 -27.39 24.09
N ALA A 131 8.03 -26.85 24.46
CA ALA A 131 8.44 -25.49 24.13
C ALA A 131 9.09 -25.41 22.74
N VAL A 132 9.09 -24.22 22.16
CA VAL A 132 9.84 -23.91 20.95
C VAL A 132 11.34 -23.85 21.27
N PRO A 133 12.19 -24.66 20.61
CA PRO A 133 13.63 -24.58 20.78
C PRO A 133 14.14 -23.19 20.40
N ALA A 134 15.12 -22.65 21.13
CA ALA A 134 15.72 -21.36 20.80
C ALA A 134 16.31 -21.33 19.37
N THR A 135 16.81 -22.49 18.91
CA THR A 135 17.33 -22.68 17.55
C THR A 135 16.26 -22.62 16.45
N ALA A 136 14.98 -22.76 16.79
CA ALA A 136 13.88 -22.69 15.83
C ALA A 136 13.33 -21.26 15.67
N LYS A 137 13.65 -20.34 16.58
CA LYS A 137 13.17 -18.95 16.50
C LYS A 137 13.92 -18.19 15.40
N GLY A 138 13.17 -17.59 14.49
CA GLY A 138 13.72 -16.82 13.36
C GLY A 138 14.54 -17.64 12.36
N ALA A 139 14.62 -18.96 12.52
CA ALA A 139 15.32 -19.85 11.61
C ALA A 139 14.42 -20.25 10.43
N ALA A 140 15.04 -20.53 9.28
CA ALA A 140 14.32 -21.06 8.12
C ALA A 140 13.64 -22.40 8.47
N GLY A 141 12.35 -22.52 8.15
CA GLY A 141 11.54 -23.69 8.52
C GLY A 141 11.15 -23.76 10.01
N GLY A 142 11.48 -22.72 10.79
CA GLY A 142 11.15 -22.60 12.20
C GLY A 142 9.93 -21.72 12.47
N VAL A 143 9.97 -20.97 13.57
CA VAL A 143 8.88 -20.10 14.05
C VAL A 143 9.30 -18.64 13.92
N ALA A 144 8.42 -17.81 13.36
CA ALA A 144 8.65 -16.37 13.28
C ALA A 144 8.66 -15.73 14.68
N GLU A 145 9.52 -14.74 14.86
CA GLU A 145 9.59 -13.92 16.06
C GLU A 145 8.69 -12.69 15.94
N LEU A 146 8.39 -12.05 17.06
CA LEU A 146 7.69 -10.78 17.11
C LEU A 146 8.61 -9.72 17.72
N ASP A 147 8.58 -8.52 17.17
CA ASP A 147 9.24 -7.34 17.72
C ASP A 147 8.50 -6.78 18.95
N SER A 148 9.01 -5.68 19.50
CA SER A 148 8.42 -5.00 20.67
C SER A 148 6.99 -4.49 20.45
N THR A 149 6.53 -4.43 19.20
CA THR A 149 5.18 -4.03 18.81
C THR A 149 4.26 -5.21 18.52
N GLY A 150 4.76 -6.44 18.63
CA GLY A 150 4.00 -7.66 18.35
C GLY A 150 3.91 -7.99 16.86
N LYS A 151 4.85 -7.53 16.03
CA LYS A 151 4.88 -7.78 14.58
C LYS A 151 6.10 -8.60 14.18
N VAL A 152 5.99 -9.36 13.09
CA VAL A 152 7.13 -10.11 12.55
C VAL A 152 8.15 -9.12 11.99
N PRO A 153 9.44 -9.16 12.41
CA PRO A 153 10.46 -8.27 11.88
C PRO A 153 10.63 -8.42 10.36
N ALA A 154 10.84 -7.32 9.65
CA ALA A 154 11.01 -7.31 8.19
C ALA A 154 12.14 -8.25 7.71
N ALA A 155 13.18 -8.46 8.52
CA ALA A 155 14.27 -9.39 8.21
C ALA A 155 13.82 -10.87 8.11
N GLN A 156 12.66 -11.22 8.69
CA GLN A 156 12.05 -12.56 8.59
C GLN A 156 10.98 -12.63 7.49
N LEU A 157 10.66 -11.50 6.85
CA LEU A 157 9.74 -11.43 5.74
C LEU A 157 10.53 -11.48 4.43
N PRO A 158 10.03 -12.17 3.40
CA PRO A 158 10.54 -11.99 2.05
C PRO A 158 10.39 -10.51 1.63
N SER A 159 11.30 -9.99 0.81
CA SER A 159 11.33 -8.57 0.42
C SER A 159 10.11 -8.10 -0.42
N TYR A 160 9.10 -8.94 -0.63
CA TYR A 160 7.95 -8.68 -1.51
C TYR A 160 6.97 -7.62 -1.02
N VAL A 161 7.13 -7.06 0.19
CA VAL A 161 6.08 -6.23 0.79
C VAL A 161 6.25 -4.73 0.58
N ASP A 162 7.46 -4.20 0.31
CA ASP A 162 7.64 -2.72 0.28
C ASP A 162 8.61 -2.14 -0.76
N ASP A 163 9.36 -2.94 -1.52
CA ASP A 163 10.44 -2.33 -2.33
C ASP A 163 9.90 -1.80 -3.67
N VAL A 164 9.64 -0.49 -3.69
CA VAL A 164 9.74 0.30 -4.92
C VAL A 164 11.22 0.48 -5.22
N ILE A 165 11.68 -0.12 -6.30
CA ILE A 165 13.08 -0.06 -6.73
C ILE A 165 13.18 1.04 -7.79
N GLU A 166 13.97 2.07 -7.50
CA GLU A 166 14.24 3.18 -8.39
C GLU A 166 15.53 2.93 -9.16
N GLY A 167 15.54 3.22 -10.45
CA GLY A 167 16.71 3.04 -11.31
C GLY A 167 16.53 3.70 -12.66
N TYR A 168 17.44 3.44 -13.60
CA TYR A 168 17.44 3.99 -14.96
C TYR A 168 17.23 2.86 -15.95
N LEU A 169 16.12 2.88 -16.69
CA LEU A 169 15.80 1.81 -17.65
C LEU A 169 16.46 2.09 -19.00
N SER A 170 17.30 1.17 -19.48
CA SER A 170 17.94 1.26 -20.79
C SER A 170 18.11 -0.12 -21.43
N GLY A 171 17.82 -0.23 -22.72
CA GLY A 171 17.94 -1.50 -23.46
C GLY A 171 17.11 -2.65 -22.89
N GLY A 172 16.03 -2.38 -22.16
CA GLY A 172 15.17 -3.39 -21.52
C GLY A 172 15.68 -3.90 -20.17
N LYS A 173 16.74 -3.29 -19.62
CA LYS A 173 17.33 -3.58 -18.31
C LYS A 173 17.26 -2.35 -17.42
N LEU A 174 17.17 -2.55 -16.11
CA LEU A 174 17.17 -1.49 -15.13
C LEU A 174 18.56 -1.37 -14.50
N TYR A 175 19.02 -0.16 -14.21
CA TYR A 175 20.34 0.10 -13.65
C TYR A 175 20.27 1.04 -12.45
N GLU A 176 21.20 0.93 -11.49
CA GLU A 176 21.22 1.80 -10.31
C GLU A 176 21.53 3.27 -10.65
N GLU A 177 22.24 3.50 -11.76
CA GLU A 177 22.69 4.83 -12.16
C GLU A 177 22.46 5.13 -13.65
N ALA A 178 22.39 6.43 -13.98
CA ALA A 178 22.16 6.92 -15.35
C ALA A 178 23.27 6.53 -16.34
N ALA A 179 24.43 6.09 -15.85
CA ALA A 179 25.52 5.58 -16.68
C ALA A 179 25.29 4.12 -17.14
N HIS A 180 24.31 3.42 -16.57
CA HIS A 180 23.91 2.05 -16.93
C HIS A 180 25.06 1.03 -16.80
N THR A 181 25.79 1.04 -15.68
CA THR A 181 26.91 0.14 -15.41
C THR A 181 26.57 -1.00 -14.45
N THR A 182 25.69 -0.75 -13.48
CA THR A 182 25.26 -1.69 -12.46
C THR A 182 23.83 -2.13 -12.74
N GLU A 183 23.64 -3.34 -13.26
CA GLU A 183 22.32 -3.88 -13.60
C GLU A 183 21.57 -4.37 -12.35
N ILE A 184 20.30 -3.95 -12.24
CA ILE A 184 19.35 -4.42 -11.23
C ILE A 184 18.57 -5.59 -11.84
N ALA A 185 18.68 -6.76 -11.23
CA ALA A 185 17.92 -7.93 -11.65
C ALA A 185 16.42 -7.73 -11.37
N GLY A 186 15.59 -8.10 -12.34
CA GLY A 186 14.14 -8.11 -12.17
C GLY A 186 13.68 -9.26 -11.28
N GLU A 187 12.85 -8.95 -10.29
CA GLU A 187 12.27 -9.86 -9.31
C GLU A 187 10.74 -9.77 -9.35
N SER A 188 10.08 -10.92 -9.24
CA SER A 188 8.62 -10.99 -9.22
C SER A 188 8.06 -10.30 -7.98
N GLY A 189 6.95 -9.57 -8.14
CA GLY A 189 6.26 -8.90 -7.03
C GLY A 189 6.85 -7.54 -6.63
N LYS A 190 7.88 -7.05 -7.33
CA LYS A 190 8.46 -5.71 -7.13
C LYS A 190 7.85 -4.68 -8.06
N ILE A 191 7.84 -3.43 -7.59
CA ILE A 191 7.51 -2.26 -8.40
C ILE A 191 8.82 -1.56 -8.75
N TYR A 192 8.98 -1.19 -10.02
CA TYR A 192 10.18 -0.51 -10.50
C TYR A 192 9.80 0.87 -11.03
N VAL A 193 10.59 1.89 -10.73
CA VAL A 193 10.40 3.25 -11.27
C VAL A 193 11.64 3.64 -12.06
N ASP A 194 11.45 3.97 -13.33
CA ASP A 194 12.50 4.55 -14.15
C ASP A 194 12.61 6.04 -13.85
N LEU A 195 13.70 6.45 -13.19
CA LEU A 195 13.97 7.83 -12.79
C LEU A 195 14.15 8.77 -13.99
N ALA A 196 14.49 8.26 -15.18
CA ALA A 196 14.61 9.08 -16.39
C ALA A 196 13.25 9.48 -16.97
N THR A 197 12.25 8.59 -16.92
CA THR A 197 10.94 8.79 -17.56
C THR A 197 9.77 8.86 -16.59
N SER A 198 10.01 8.64 -15.29
CA SER A 198 9.01 8.47 -14.24
C SER A 198 7.99 7.37 -14.51
N LYS A 199 8.30 6.43 -15.42
CA LYS A 199 7.42 5.30 -15.73
C LYS A 199 7.55 4.22 -14.67
N THR A 200 6.43 3.60 -14.33
CA THR A 200 6.35 2.49 -13.38
C THR A 200 6.22 1.15 -14.10
N TYR A 201 7.04 0.18 -13.71
CA TYR A 201 7.13 -1.15 -14.30
C TYR A 201 6.95 -2.25 -13.24
N ARG A 202 6.55 -3.43 -13.70
CA ARG A 202 6.61 -4.70 -12.98
C ARG A 202 7.51 -5.66 -13.74
N TRP A 203 8.16 -6.59 -13.04
CA TRP A 203 8.87 -7.68 -13.70
C TRP A 203 7.89 -8.75 -14.19
N SER A 204 7.90 -9.09 -15.48
CA SER A 204 7.04 -10.13 -16.07
C SER A 204 7.59 -11.55 -15.96
N GLY A 205 8.82 -11.70 -15.45
CA GLY A 205 9.61 -12.94 -15.52
C GLY A 205 10.67 -12.90 -16.61
N THR A 206 10.47 -12.10 -17.67
CA THR A 206 11.42 -11.99 -18.79
C THR A 206 11.76 -10.56 -19.17
N ALA A 207 10.92 -9.58 -18.81
CA ALA A 207 11.13 -8.17 -19.13
C ALA A 207 10.41 -7.25 -18.13
N PHE A 208 10.85 -6.00 -18.07
CA PHE A 208 10.12 -4.95 -17.36
C PHE A 208 8.89 -4.53 -18.19
N ALA A 209 7.70 -4.82 -17.65
CA ALA A 209 6.41 -4.50 -18.26
C ALA A 209 5.80 -3.27 -17.57
N VAL A 210 5.43 -2.25 -18.35
CA VAL A 210 4.79 -1.03 -17.83
C VAL A 210 3.48 -1.39 -17.11
N ILE A 211 3.28 -0.83 -15.91
CA ILE A 211 2.06 -1.03 -15.11
C ILE A 211 0.96 -0.06 -15.54
N SER A 212 1.34 1.19 -15.78
CA SER A 212 0.44 2.23 -16.30
C SER A 212 1.17 2.93 -17.42
N ASP A 213 0.75 2.68 -18.66
CA ASP A 213 1.32 3.43 -19.78
C ASP A 213 0.73 4.84 -19.69
N THR A 214 1.58 5.78 -19.33
CA THR A 214 1.23 7.20 -19.31
C THR A 214 0.69 7.54 -20.69
N VAL A 215 -0.57 7.95 -20.77
CA VAL A 215 -1.16 8.43 -22.02
C VAL A 215 -0.27 9.54 -22.56
N ALA A 216 0.32 9.31 -23.74
CA ALA A 216 1.20 10.29 -24.35
C ALA A 216 0.40 11.52 -24.80
N LEU A 217 1.04 12.69 -24.83
CA LEU A 217 0.42 13.90 -25.36
C LEU A 217 0.42 13.86 -26.90
N GLY A 218 -0.74 14.07 -27.53
CA GLY A 218 -0.89 13.97 -29.00
C GLY A 218 -2.32 14.20 -29.50
N GLU A 219 -2.54 13.94 -30.79
CA GLU A 219 -3.81 14.23 -31.51
C GLU A 219 -4.51 12.97 -32.03
N THR A 220 -4.06 11.78 -31.63
CA THR A 220 -4.62 10.48 -32.03
C THR A 220 -5.57 9.91 -30.97
N SER A 221 -6.33 8.87 -31.33
CA SER A 221 -7.23 8.16 -30.41
C SER A 221 -6.55 7.49 -29.22
N SER A 222 -5.23 7.28 -29.28
CA SER A 222 -4.42 6.68 -28.21
C SER A 222 -3.60 7.70 -27.40
N THR A 223 -3.85 9.01 -27.58
CA THR A 223 -3.09 10.10 -26.93
C THR A 223 -4.02 11.15 -26.33
N ALA A 224 -3.62 11.83 -25.26
CA ALA A 224 -4.37 12.97 -24.72
C ALA A 224 -3.91 14.27 -25.38
N TYR A 225 -4.85 15.15 -25.71
CA TYR A 225 -4.51 16.50 -26.12
C TYR A 225 -3.80 17.24 -24.98
N ARG A 226 -2.86 18.14 -25.32
CA ARG A 226 -2.22 18.98 -24.31
C ARG A 226 -3.25 19.93 -23.67
N GLY A 227 -3.24 19.99 -22.34
CA GLY A 227 -4.20 20.80 -21.57
C GLY A 227 -4.13 22.30 -21.87
N ASP A 228 -2.94 22.82 -22.22
CA ASP A 228 -2.73 24.21 -22.66
C ASP A 228 -3.59 24.55 -23.88
N ARG A 229 -3.61 23.66 -24.89
CA ARG A 229 -4.43 23.85 -26.10
C ARG A 229 -5.92 23.78 -25.81
N GLY A 230 -6.34 22.90 -24.90
CA GLY A 230 -7.74 22.85 -24.45
C GLY A 230 -8.17 24.18 -23.83
N LYS A 231 -7.29 24.76 -22.99
CA LYS A 231 -7.48 26.10 -22.42
C LYS A 231 -7.50 27.18 -23.52
N THR A 232 -6.54 27.17 -24.45
CA THR A 232 -6.52 28.11 -25.58
C THR A 232 -7.79 28.01 -26.44
N ALA A 233 -8.26 26.80 -26.74
CA ALA A 233 -9.48 26.59 -27.53
C ALA A 233 -10.72 27.07 -26.78
N TYR A 234 -10.80 26.80 -25.47
CA TYR A 234 -11.89 27.30 -24.62
C TYR A 234 -11.86 28.83 -24.55
N GLU A 235 -10.73 29.43 -24.23
CA GLU A 235 -10.56 30.89 -24.20
C GLU A 235 -10.87 31.53 -25.56
N HIS A 236 -10.44 30.90 -26.65
CA HIS A 236 -10.77 31.34 -28.00
C HIS A 236 -12.28 31.25 -28.27
N SER A 237 -12.95 30.15 -27.90
CA SER A 237 -14.41 30.00 -28.08
C SER A 237 -15.24 30.97 -27.23
N GLN A 238 -14.68 31.42 -26.11
CA GLN A 238 -15.29 32.42 -25.24
C GLN A 238 -14.99 33.86 -25.70
N ALA A 239 -14.05 34.04 -26.63
CA ALA A 239 -13.73 35.34 -27.18
C ALA A 239 -14.82 35.78 -28.18
N ALA A 240 -15.20 37.05 -28.12
CA ALA A 240 -16.09 37.63 -29.11
C ALA A 240 -15.38 37.65 -30.48
N HIS A 241 -15.89 36.85 -31.43
CA HIS A 241 -15.30 36.71 -32.77
C HIS A 241 -15.74 37.80 -33.75
N ALA A 242 -16.72 38.61 -33.38
CA ALA A 242 -17.10 39.80 -34.10
C ALA A 242 -16.53 41.03 -33.36
N PRO A 243 -15.86 41.97 -34.06
CA PRO A 243 -15.61 43.31 -33.53
C PRO A 243 -16.90 43.87 -32.92
N ALA A 244 -16.82 44.63 -31.83
CA ALA A 244 -18.01 45.20 -31.18
C ALA A 244 -18.82 46.14 -32.10
N ASN A 245 -18.20 46.60 -33.18
CA ASN A 245 -18.78 47.44 -34.23
C ASN A 245 -19.11 46.67 -35.53
N ALA A 246 -19.08 45.33 -35.51
CA ALA A 246 -19.48 44.55 -36.68
C ALA A 246 -21.00 44.39 -36.68
N GLU A 247 -21.68 45.22 -37.48
CA GLU A 247 -23.13 45.15 -37.65
C GLU A 247 -23.47 44.05 -38.66
N ALA A 248 -24.27 43.08 -38.22
CA ALA A 248 -24.81 42.06 -39.11
C ALA A 248 -25.82 42.75 -40.05
N ASN A 249 -25.47 42.85 -41.33
CA ASN A 249 -26.32 43.37 -42.42
C ASN A 249 -26.32 44.90 -42.60
N VAL A 250 -25.15 45.47 -42.87
CA VAL A 250 -25.04 46.87 -43.32
C VAL A 250 -25.71 47.00 -44.71
N GLN A 251 -26.89 47.60 -44.75
CA GLN A 251 -27.40 48.21 -45.98
C GLN A 251 -26.62 49.50 -46.18
N SER A 252 -25.53 49.45 -46.95
CA SER A 252 -24.66 50.62 -47.14
C SER A 252 -25.48 51.85 -47.56
N ASP A 253 -25.46 52.90 -46.74
CA ASP A 253 -26.11 54.16 -47.05
C ASP A 253 -25.23 54.93 -48.03
N TRP A 254 -25.79 55.24 -49.20
CA TRP A 254 -25.11 56.05 -50.20
C TRP A 254 -24.68 57.39 -49.63
N ASN A 255 -25.43 57.99 -48.69
CA ASN A 255 -25.18 59.31 -48.14
C ASN A 255 -24.25 59.36 -46.92
N GLU A 256 -23.74 58.22 -46.45
CA GLU A 256 -22.76 58.18 -45.36
C GLU A 256 -21.50 58.99 -45.73
N THR A 257 -21.01 59.80 -44.80
CA THR A 257 -19.84 60.67 -44.98
C THR A 257 -18.71 60.34 -44.02
N ASP A 258 -18.98 59.61 -42.94
CA ASP A 258 -17.96 59.14 -42.01
C ASP A 258 -17.20 57.95 -42.61
N ALA A 259 -15.95 58.17 -43.01
CA ALA A 259 -15.10 57.13 -43.58
C ALA A 259 -14.74 55.98 -42.60
N SER A 260 -15.08 56.14 -41.32
CA SER A 260 -14.95 55.11 -40.28
C SER A 260 -16.22 54.29 -40.06
N SER A 261 -17.36 54.73 -40.62
CA SER A 261 -18.62 53.99 -40.65
C SER A 261 -18.51 52.77 -41.58
N ASP A 262 -19.11 51.66 -41.18
CA ASP A 262 -19.17 50.44 -41.99
C ASP A 262 -20.13 50.56 -43.19
N ALA A 263 -21.06 51.51 -43.13
CA ALA A 263 -21.95 51.88 -44.24
C ALA A 263 -21.25 52.70 -45.34
N TYR A 264 -20.04 53.20 -45.09
CA TYR A 264 -19.34 54.11 -46.01
C TYR A 264 -18.80 53.41 -47.27
N ILE A 265 -19.21 53.92 -48.44
CA ILE A 265 -18.78 53.42 -49.74
C ILE A 265 -17.51 54.18 -50.19
N ARG A 266 -16.33 53.56 -50.05
CA ARG A 266 -15.03 54.18 -50.40
C ARG A 266 -14.88 54.60 -51.87
N ASN A 267 -15.53 53.88 -52.79
CA ASN A 267 -15.46 54.17 -54.23
C ASN A 267 -16.77 54.77 -54.73
N LYS A 268 -17.33 55.71 -53.96
CA LYS A 268 -18.52 56.45 -54.37
C LYS A 268 -18.15 57.35 -55.55
N PRO A 269 -18.79 57.21 -56.73
CA PRO A 269 -18.53 58.10 -57.85
C PRO A 269 -18.88 59.54 -57.44
N SER A 270 -17.98 60.48 -57.71
CA SER A 270 -18.18 61.91 -57.40
C SER A 270 -19.26 62.57 -58.25
N SER A 271 -19.58 61.96 -59.40
CA SER A 271 -20.73 62.28 -60.23
C SER A 271 -21.34 61.00 -60.78
N LEU A 272 -22.67 60.92 -60.80
CA LEU A 272 -23.37 59.87 -61.55
C LEU A 272 -23.45 60.33 -63.01
N PRO A 273 -23.55 59.41 -63.99
CA PRO A 273 -23.96 59.79 -65.33
C PRO A 273 -25.28 60.57 -65.23
N ALA A 274 -25.23 61.86 -65.55
CA ALA A 274 -26.33 62.84 -65.42
C ALA A 274 -26.75 63.24 -63.98
N ASP A 275 -25.93 63.08 -62.93
CA ASP A 275 -26.17 63.63 -61.57
C ASP A 275 -27.61 63.46 -61.03
N GLY A 276 -28.32 62.39 -61.40
CA GLY A 276 -29.72 62.19 -61.04
C GLY A 276 -30.69 63.26 -61.55
N GLY A 277 -30.27 64.10 -62.50
CA GLY A 277 -31.08 65.13 -63.12
C GLY A 277 -32.12 64.55 -64.06
N ASP A 278 -33.31 65.16 -64.06
CA ASP A 278 -34.36 64.92 -65.04
C ASP A 278 -33.74 64.85 -66.45
N ALA A 279 -34.24 63.94 -67.29
CA ALA A 279 -33.76 63.65 -68.66
C ALA A 279 -33.74 64.86 -69.63
N ALA A 280 -33.93 66.07 -69.13
CA ALA A 280 -33.94 67.33 -69.85
C ALA A 280 -32.58 67.70 -70.46
N THR A 281 -31.45 67.28 -69.88
CA THR A 281 -30.13 67.54 -70.46
C THR A 281 -29.11 66.44 -70.17
N VAL A 282 -28.49 65.90 -71.22
CA VAL A 282 -27.31 65.02 -71.11
C VAL A 282 -26.08 65.85 -71.44
N ASN A 283 -25.12 65.90 -70.53
CA ASN A 283 -23.83 66.58 -70.74
C ASN A 283 -23.95 68.07 -71.15
N GLY A 284 -24.95 68.78 -70.63
CA GLY A 284 -25.16 70.22 -70.87
C GLY A 284 -25.93 70.58 -72.16
N HIS A 285 -26.37 69.59 -72.94
CA HIS A 285 -27.17 69.81 -74.15
C HIS A 285 -28.67 69.69 -73.85
N THR A 286 -29.45 70.70 -74.24
CA THR A 286 -30.94 70.62 -74.32
C THR A 286 -31.36 70.27 -75.74
N VAL A 287 -32.58 69.78 -75.95
CA VAL A 287 -33.16 69.63 -77.31
C VAL A 287 -33.04 70.94 -78.11
N GLY A 288 -33.14 72.11 -77.46
CA GLY A 288 -32.96 73.42 -78.11
C GLY A 288 -31.51 73.81 -78.44
N ALA A 289 -30.50 73.15 -77.86
CA ALA A 289 -29.09 73.38 -78.18
C ALA A 289 -28.62 72.58 -79.39
N ASP A 290 -29.16 71.36 -79.56
CA ASP A 290 -28.75 70.43 -80.62
C ASP A 290 -29.66 70.46 -81.87
N VAL A 291 -30.85 71.07 -81.76
CA VAL A 291 -31.76 71.27 -82.89
C VAL A 291 -31.52 72.66 -83.50
N PRO A 292 -31.05 72.77 -84.76
CA PRO A 292 -30.87 74.05 -85.45
C PRO A 292 -32.18 74.87 -85.51
N SER A 293 -32.08 76.19 -85.52
CA SER A 293 -33.23 77.13 -85.52
C SER A 293 -34.25 76.90 -86.64
N ASP A 294 -33.83 76.21 -87.70
CA ASP A 294 -34.54 75.98 -88.94
C ASP A 294 -34.87 74.50 -89.16
N ALA A 295 -34.67 73.66 -88.14
CA ALA A 295 -35.12 72.28 -88.13
C ALA A 295 -36.65 72.20 -88.32
N LYS A 296 -37.08 71.63 -89.44
CA LYS A 296 -38.50 71.44 -89.78
C LYS A 296 -38.97 70.06 -89.34
N PHE A 297 -39.63 69.99 -88.19
CA PHE A 297 -40.38 68.78 -87.82
C PHE A 297 -41.67 68.74 -88.65
N THR A 298 -41.80 67.72 -89.52
CA THR A 298 -42.84 67.62 -90.55
C THR A 298 -44.26 67.40 -90.01
N ASP A 299 -44.41 67.26 -88.70
CA ASP A 299 -45.69 67.08 -87.99
C ASP A 299 -46.52 68.38 -87.97
N THR A 300 -45.89 69.55 -87.86
CA THR A 300 -46.60 70.79 -87.48
C THR A 300 -47.01 71.70 -88.65
N VAL A 301 -46.74 71.30 -89.90
CA VAL A 301 -46.91 72.16 -91.09
C VAL A 301 -48.12 71.78 -91.95
N TYR A 302 -48.84 70.71 -91.62
CA TYR A 302 -50.04 70.31 -92.36
C TYR A 302 -51.32 70.84 -91.70
N SER A 303 -51.82 71.98 -92.16
CA SER A 303 -53.18 72.45 -91.84
C SER A 303 -54.13 71.98 -92.93
N HIS A 304 -55.05 71.07 -92.59
CA HIS A 304 -55.99 70.53 -93.55
C HIS A 304 -57.06 71.59 -93.90
N PRO A 305 -57.38 71.83 -95.18
CA PRO A 305 -58.39 72.81 -95.55
C PRO A 305 -59.79 72.36 -95.07
N SER A 306 -60.66 73.32 -94.76
CA SER A 306 -62.03 73.05 -94.30
C SER A 306 -62.95 72.50 -95.38
N THR A 307 -62.59 72.68 -96.65
CA THR A 307 -63.31 72.13 -97.81
C THR A 307 -62.32 71.75 -98.91
N HIS A 308 -62.70 70.75 -99.71
CA HIS A 308 -61.96 70.32 -100.88
C HIS A 308 -62.79 70.61 -102.15
N PRO A 309 -62.31 71.43 -103.11
CA PRO A 309 -62.96 71.52 -104.41
C PRO A 309 -62.91 70.17 -105.14
N ALA A 310 -64.02 69.81 -105.80
CA ALA A 310 -64.14 68.55 -106.55
C ALA A 310 -63.06 68.38 -107.64
N SER A 311 -62.47 69.49 -108.12
CA SER A 311 -61.36 69.49 -109.08
C SER A 311 -60.08 68.81 -108.59
N MET A 312 -59.92 68.61 -107.28
CA MET A 312 -58.75 67.91 -106.72
C MET A 312 -58.88 66.39 -106.75
N ILE A 313 -60.06 65.87 -107.08
CA ILE A 313 -60.28 64.43 -107.20
C ILE A 313 -60.06 64.02 -108.66
N SER A 314 -59.01 63.23 -108.90
CA SER A 314 -58.80 62.55 -110.19
C SER A 314 -59.81 61.41 -110.34
N GLN A 315 -60.71 61.52 -111.32
CA GLN A 315 -61.75 60.52 -111.58
C GLN A 315 -61.15 59.26 -112.22
N ASP A 316 -61.72 58.10 -111.92
CA ASP A 316 -61.30 56.81 -112.48
C ASP A 316 -62.47 56.07 -113.17
N ALA A 317 -62.20 54.86 -113.65
CA ALA A 317 -63.20 54.06 -114.36
C ALA A 317 -64.45 53.72 -113.51
N THR A 318 -64.31 53.69 -112.19
CA THR A 318 -65.34 53.31 -111.21
C THR A 318 -65.86 54.49 -110.38
N HIS A 319 -65.16 55.63 -110.36
CA HIS A 319 -65.52 56.81 -109.59
C HIS A 319 -65.50 58.06 -110.49
N ARG A 320 -66.67 58.47 -110.96
CA ARG A 320 -66.86 59.69 -111.74
C ARG A 320 -67.92 60.59 -111.12
N PHE A 321 -67.73 61.89 -111.25
CA PHE A 321 -68.76 62.87 -110.96
C PHE A 321 -69.79 62.84 -112.08
N VAL A 322 -71.06 62.96 -111.73
CA VAL A 322 -72.16 62.99 -112.69
C VAL A 322 -72.41 64.43 -113.12
N SER A 323 -72.35 64.70 -114.43
CA SER A 323 -72.69 66.01 -114.98
C SER A 323 -74.20 66.23 -115.01
N ASP A 324 -74.63 67.51 -115.04
CA ASP A 324 -76.06 67.82 -115.14
C ASP A 324 -76.66 67.38 -116.48
N THR A 325 -75.87 67.39 -117.56
CA THR A 325 -76.26 66.83 -118.85
C THR A 325 -76.52 65.32 -118.78
N GLU A 326 -75.68 64.56 -118.06
CA GLU A 326 -75.91 63.13 -117.86
C GLU A 326 -77.16 62.87 -117.00
N LYS A 327 -77.41 63.69 -115.98
CA LYS A 327 -78.64 63.60 -115.16
C LYS A 327 -79.89 63.86 -115.98
N GLU A 328 -79.89 64.90 -116.81
CA GLU A 328 -81.00 65.22 -117.71
C GLU A 328 -81.28 64.06 -118.67
N ALA A 329 -80.24 63.48 -119.25
CA ALA A 329 -80.37 62.32 -120.14
C ALA A 329 -80.94 61.09 -119.44
N TRP A 330 -80.55 60.81 -118.19
CA TRP A 330 -81.13 59.72 -117.40
C TRP A 330 -82.59 59.98 -117.04
N ASN A 331 -82.93 61.19 -116.62
CA ASN A 331 -84.31 61.57 -116.27
C ASN A 331 -85.25 61.57 -117.48
N ALA A 332 -84.71 61.74 -118.70
CA ALA A 332 -85.46 61.68 -119.95
C ALA A 332 -85.61 60.25 -120.52
N LYS A 333 -85.08 59.21 -119.87
CA LYS A 333 -85.26 57.83 -120.34
C LYS A 333 -86.72 57.40 -120.27
N ALA A 334 -87.12 56.59 -121.24
CA ALA A 334 -88.45 55.99 -121.32
C ALA A 334 -88.78 55.20 -120.05
N THR A 335 -89.98 55.45 -119.51
CA THR A 335 -90.46 54.79 -118.30
C THR A 335 -91.66 53.91 -118.63
N VAL A 336 -91.86 52.86 -117.84
CA VAL A 336 -93.05 52.03 -117.94
C VAL A 336 -94.11 52.56 -116.99
N TYR A 337 -95.23 53.02 -117.54
CA TYR A 337 -96.36 53.55 -116.77
C TYR A 337 -97.45 52.48 -116.66
N PHE A 338 -97.96 52.25 -115.45
CA PHE A 338 -99.14 51.42 -115.20
C PHE A 338 -100.21 52.28 -114.55
N ALA A 339 -101.31 52.55 -115.26
CA ALA A 339 -102.41 53.39 -114.75
C ALA A 339 -103.72 53.08 -115.50
N GLU A 340 -104.87 53.46 -114.91
CA GLU A 340 -106.20 53.31 -115.52
C GLU A 340 -106.43 54.23 -116.75
N ALA A 341 -105.59 55.26 -116.90
CA ALA A 341 -105.59 56.16 -118.05
C ALA A 341 -104.17 56.48 -118.50
N LEU A 342 -103.99 56.77 -119.80
CA LEU A 342 -102.69 57.13 -120.35
C LEU A 342 -102.20 58.48 -119.79
N PRO A 343 -100.90 58.62 -119.48
CA PRO A 343 -100.35 59.87 -118.95
C PRO A 343 -100.41 61.00 -120.00
N ALA A 344 -100.67 62.22 -119.54
CA ALA A 344 -100.79 63.40 -120.39
C ALA A 344 -99.49 63.78 -121.12
N SER A 345 -98.33 63.41 -120.58
CA SER A 345 -97.04 63.45 -121.26
C SER A 345 -96.14 62.34 -120.72
N ALA A 346 -95.36 61.73 -121.61
CA ALA A 346 -94.36 60.72 -121.25
C ALA A 346 -93.13 60.91 -122.14
N PRO A 347 -91.91 60.61 -121.64
CA PRO A 347 -90.71 60.64 -122.46
C PRO A 347 -90.87 59.76 -123.71
N ALA A 348 -90.31 60.18 -124.84
CA ALA A 348 -90.42 59.46 -126.09
C ALA A 348 -89.92 58.00 -125.95
N GLY A 349 -90.73 57.04 -126.38
CA GLY A 349 -90.45 55.61 -126.24
C GLY A 349 -90.95 54.95 -124.95
N SER A 350 -91.63 55.71 -124.07
CA SER A 350 -92.27 55.15 -122.88
C SER A 350 -93.39 54.17 -123.24
N VAL A 351 -93.50 53.08 -122.47
CA VAL A 351 -94.55 52.06 -122.66
C VAL A 351 -95.59 52.25 -121.57
N CYS A 352 -96.83 52.50 -121.96
CA CYS A 352 -97.94 52.71 -121.04
C CYS A 352 -98.88 51.51 -121.10
N PHE A 353 -99.06 50.84 -119.97
CA PHE A 353 -100.01 49.75 -119.82
C PHE A 353 -101.25 50.28 -119.10
N LEU A 354 -102.39 50.21 -119.79
CA LEU A 354 -103.70 50.48 -119.21
C LEU A 354 -104.11 49.28 -118.38
N VAL A 355 -104.15 49.46 -117.06
CA VAL A 355 -104.67 48.46 -116.13
C VAL A 355 -106.11 48.82 -115.83
N SER A 356 -107.01 47.87 -116.08
CA SER A 356 -108.48 48.00 -116.03
C SER A 356 -109.07 47.83 -114.64
#